data_AF-A0A924CDF7-F1
#
_entry.id   AF-A0A924CDF7-F1
#
_cell.length_a   1.000
_cell.length_b   1.000
_cell.length_c   1.000
_cell.angle_alpha   90.00
_cell.angle_beta   90.00
_cell.angle_gamma   90.00
#
_symmetry.space_group_name_H-M   'P 1'
#
loop_
_entity.id
_entity.type
_entity.pdbx_description
1 polymer ?
#
loop_
_entity_poly.entity_id
_entity_poly.type
_entity_poly.pdbx_seq_one_letter_code
_entity_poly.pdbx_strand_id
1 'polypeptide(L)'
;MPDPIKLSLNDSGDLVQSDGGITEIGNVLGRKVTWIIDDNEITSFQLIGKYRGNPFTELPTSQHGPKQELKAKFFVKSQDWDYAITWTDTRSTTKHMIDPKITINPVIGSTSLLLISVALAVTSCILAVKVSNLRKKITSLKNTSL
;
A
#
# COMPACT_ATOMS: atom_id res chain seq x y z
N MET A 1 -0.07 -3.78 13.58
CA MET A 1 0.48 -4.30 12.30
C MET A 1 -0.71 -4.63 11.42
N PRO A 2 -0.61 -4.59 10.07
CA PRO A 2 -1.65 -5.16 9.22
C PRO A 2 -1.82 -6.65 9.55
N ASP A 3 -3.04 -7.16 9.42
CA ASP A 3 -3.31 -8.58 9.62
C ASP A 3 -2.51 -9.42 8.64
N PRO A 4 -2.04 -10.60 9.06
CA PRO A 4 -1.30 -11.48 8.17
C PRO A 4 -2.19 -11.97 7.03
N ILE A 5 -1.60 -12.04 5.85
CA ILE A 5 -2.20 -12.72 4.71
C ILE A 5 -2.19 -14.22 5.02
N LYS A 6 -3.38 -14.79 5.23
CA LYS A 6 -3.52 -16.22 5.46
C LYS A 6 -3.75 -16.98 4.16
N LEU A 7 -3.00 -18.06 4.00
CA LEU A 7 -3.08 -19.01 2.90
C LEU A 7 -3.52 -20.37 3.45
N SER A 8 -4.50 -21.02 2.82
CA SER A 8 -4.97 -22.37 3.20
C SER A 8 -5.33 -23.16 1.95
N LEU A 9 -5.35 -24.49 2.03
CA LEU A 9 -5.87 -25.32 0.94
C LEU A 9 -7.40 -25.21 0.89
N ASN A 10 -7.96 -25.17 -0.31
CA ASN A 10 -9.39 -25.37 -0.53
C ASN A 10 -9.72 -26.87 -0.70
N ASP A 11 -11.00 -27.20 -0.89
CA ASP A 11 -11.46 -28.57 -1.09
C ASP A 11 -10.86 -29.26 -2.33
N SER A 12 -10.37 -28.48 -3.30
CA SER A 12 -9.69 -28.97 -4.51
C SER A 12 -8.19 -29.22 -4.29
N GLY A 13 -7.64 -28.86 -3.14
CA GLY A 13 -6.20 -28.93 -2.86
C GLY A 13 -5.40 -27.76 -3.44
N ASP A 14 -6.06 -26.70 -3.89
CA ASP A 14 -5.40 -25.47 -4.35
C ASP A 14 -5.16 -24.53 -3.18
N LEU A 15 -4.01 -23.86 -3.17
CA LEU A 15 -3.72 -22.80 -2.21
C LEU A 15 -4.59 -21.58 -2.51
N VAL A 16 -5.40 -21.16 -1.55
CA VAL A 16 -6.24 -19.97 -1.67
C VAL A 16 -5.89 -18.96 -0.59
N GLN A 17 -6.01 -17.69 -0.96
CA GLN A 17 -5.87 -16.58 -0.04
C GLN A 17 -7.23 -16.32 0.61
N SER A 18 -7.24 -16.19 1.94
CA SER A 18 -8.47 -15.96 2.73
C SER A 18 -9.27 -14.72 2.33
N ASP A 19 -8.65 -13.74 1.66
CA ASP A 19 -9.25 -12.49 1.18
C ASP A 19 -9.58 -12.52 -0.34
N GLY A 20 -9.47 -13.66 -1.01
CA GLY A 20 -9.81 -13.80 -2.43
C GLY A 20 -8.77 -13.24 -3.40
N GLY A 21 -7.53 -13.01 -2.97
CA GLY A 21 -6.44 -12.67 -3.88
C GLY A 21 -6.19 -11.18 -4.08
N ILE A 22 -6.90 -10.30 -3.35
CA ILE A 22 -6.67 -8.86 -3.37
C ILE A 22 -6.34 -8.42 -1.94
N THR A 23 -5.05 -8.41 -1.61
CA THR A 23 -4.61 -7.78 -0.37
C THR A 23 -4.31 -6.32 -0.63
N GLU A 24 -5.18 -5.45 -0.12
CA GLU A 24 -4.88 -4.04 0.00
C GLU A 24 -3.94 -3.82 1.19
N ILE A 25 -2.65 -3.69 0.90
CA ILE A 25 -1.69 -3.27 1.91
C ILE A 25 -1.75 -1.74 1.96
N GLY A 26 -2.38 -1.17 2.98
CA GLY A 26 -2.57 0.28 3.19
C GLY A 26 -1.27 1.10 3.35
N ASN A 27 -1.11 1.95 4.38
CA ASN A 27 0.08 2.81 4.45
C ASN A 27 1.34 1.97 4.73
N VAL A 28 2.08 1.60 3.70
CA VAL A 28 3.18 0.63 3.81
C VAL A 28 4.55 1.25 4.04
N LEU A 29 4.68 2.52 4.46
CA LEU A 29 5.98 3.15 4.73
C LEU A 29 6.91 2.22 5.54
N GLY A 30 7.82 1.52 4.84
CA GLY A 30 8.72 0.51 5.40
C GLY A 30 8.05 -0.62 6.20
N ARG A 31 6.76 -0.94 5.98
CA ARG A 31 6.05 -1.96 6.77
C ARG A 31 6.39 -3.37 6.33
N LYS A 32 6.32 -4.29 7.29
CA LYS A 32 6.36 -5.72 7.05
C LYS A 32 4.98 -6.21 6.59
N VAL A 33 4.98 -7.01 5.54
CA VAL A 33 3.85 -7.83 5.11
C VAL A 33 4.17 -9.25 5.54
N THR A 34 3.20 -9.92 6.15
CA THR A 34 3.38 -11.27 6.70
C THR A 34 2.42 -12.21 6.00
N TRP A 35 2.96 -13.25 5.39
CA TRP A 35 2.21 -14.40 4.89
C TRP A 35 2.31 -15.53 5.91
N ILE A 36 1.18 -16.16 6.19
CA ILE A 36 1.09 -17.33 7.07
C ILE A 36 0.31 -18.41 6.34
N ILE A 37 0.86 -19.61 6.37
CA ILE A 37 0.15 -20.83 6.03
C ILE A 37 -0.67 -21.23 7.24
N ASP A 38 -1.99 -21.28 7.06
CA ASP A 38 -2.96 -21.77 8.05
C ASP A 38 -3.41 -23.18 7.65
N ASP A 39 -2.43 -24.04 7.36
CA ASP A 39 -2.63 -25.40 6.86
C ASP A 39 -1.46 -26.30 7.28
N ASN A 40 -1.76 -27.41 7.96
CA ASN A 40 -0.76 -28.33 8.48
C ASN A 40 -0.15 -29.23 7.39
N GLU A 41 -0.75 -29.27 6.21
CA GLU A 41 -0.30 -30.14 5.11
C GLU A 41 0.77 -29.49 4.26
N ILE A 42 1.02 -28.19 4.40
CA ILE A 42 2.04 -27.50 3.62
C ILE A 42 3.31 -27.38 4.45
N THR A 43 4.38 -28.00 3.96
CA THR A 43 5.68 -28.03 4.65
C THR A 43 6.55 -26.82 4.33
N SER A 44 6.38 -26.26 3.14
CA SER A 44 7.12 -25.07 2.71
C SER A 44 6.36 -24.31 1.63
N PHE A 45 6.54 -22.98 1.61
CA PHE A 45 6.18 -22.14 0.48
C PHE A 45 7.26 -21.12 0.14
N GLN A 46 7.15 -20.56 -1.05
CA GLN A 46 8.02 -19.52 -1.55
C GLN A 46 7.25 -18.55 -2.44
N LEU A 47 7.55 -17.25 -2.27
CA LEU A 47 7.13 -16.17 -3.16
C LEU A 47 8.18 -15.96 -4.27
N ILE A 48 7.77 -15.99 -5.54
CA ILE A 48 8.64 -15.81 -6.70
C ILE A 48 8.16 -14.62 -7.53
N GLY A 49 8.97 -13.56 -7.66
CA GLY A 49 8.62 -12.43 -8.51
C GLY A 49 8.66 -12.80 -10.00
N LYS A 50 7.67 -12.37 -10.80
CA LYS A 50 7.56 -12.78 -12.21
C LYS A 50 8.10 -11.76 -13.21
N TYR A 51 7.54 -10.54 -13.23
CA TYR A 51 7.78 -9.62 -14.35
C TYR A 51 8.00 -8.15 -13.98
N ARG A 52 7.48 -7.66 -12.83
CA ARG A 52 7.53 -6.22 -12.49
C ARG A 52 8.11 -5.96 -11.10
N GLY A 53 8.70 -4.76 -10.97
CA GLY A 53 9.59 -4.33 -9.88
C GLY A 53 9.21 -4.89 -8.52
N ASN A 54 10.10 -5.72 -7.96
CA ASN A 54 9.94 -6.31 -6.63
C ASN A 54 9.61 -5.21 -5.61
N PRO A 55 8.41 -5.25 -4.99
CA PRO A 55 8.00 -4.23 -4.06
C PRO A 55 8.65 -4.40 -2.69
N PHE A 56 9.46 -5.44 -2.47
CA PHE A 56 10.11 -5.72 -1.21
C PHE A 56 11.60 -5.35 -1.23
N THR A 57 12.12 -4.91 -0.09
CA THR A 57 13.54 -4.55 0.09
C THR A 57 14.44 -5.77 0.01
N GLU A 58 13.92 -6.91 0.44
CA GLU A 58 14.60 -8.20 0.42
C GLU A 58 13.97 -9.06 -0.68
N LEU A 59 14.81 -9.78 -1.42
CA LEU A 59 14.31 -10.84 -2.27
C LEU A 59 13.83 -11.98 -1.34
N PRO A 60 12.71 -12.65 -1.65
CA PRO A 60 12.30 -13.86 -0.95
C PRO A 60 13.41 -14.90 -1.04
N THR A 61 14.29 -14.97 -0.03
CA THR A 61 15.32 -16.00 0.04
C THR A 61 14.66 -17.34 0.36
N SER A 62 15.22 -18.39 -0.23
CA SER A 62 14.73 -19.78 -0.29
C SER A 62 14.08 -20.31 0.99
N GLN A 63 12.90 -20.93 0.81
CA GLN A 63 12.17 -21.84 1.73
C GLN A 63 12.12 -21.44 3.20
N HIS A 64 10.99 -20.88 3.64
CA HIS A 64 10.78 -20.61 5.07
C HIS A 64 9.40 -21.04 5.54
N GLY A 65 9.33 -22.27 6.09
CA GLY A 65 8.34 -22.71 7.07
C GLY A 65 6.88 -22.32 6.80
N PRO A 66 6.04 -22.22 7.85
CA PRO A 66 4.65 -21.81 7.70
C PRO A 66 4.47 -20.28 7.66
N LYS A 67 5.56 -19.49 7.73
CA LYS A 67 5.47 -18.03 7.85
C LYS A 67 6.60 -17.32 7.10
N GLN A 68 6.23 -16.35 6.26
CA GLN A 68 7.17 -15.49 5.56
C GLN A 68 6.87 -14.02 5.84
N GLU A 69 7.89 -13.25 6.21
CA GLU A 69 7.79 -11.79 6.40
C GLU A 69 8.64 -11.09 5.34
N LEU A 70 8.05 -10.16 4.59
CA LEU A 70 8.77 -9.32 3.64
C LEU A 70 8.52 -7.85 3.94
N LYS A 71 9.56 -7.02 3.87
CA LYS A 71 9.48 -5.58 4.11
C LYS A 71 9.29 -4.84 2.80
N ALA A 72 8.21 -4.07 2.68
CA ALA A 72 7.92 -3.29 1.47
C ALA A 72 8.90 -2.11 1.32
N LYS A 73 9.33 -1.83 0.09
CA LYS A 73 10.01 -0.60 -0.32
C LYS A 73 9.07 0.58 -0.20
N PHE A 74 9.65 1.77 -0.22
CA PHE A 74 8.89 3.02 -0.25
C PHE A 74 8.27 3.24 -1.63
N PHE A 75 6.95 3.46 -1.68
CA PHE A 75 6.21 3.77 -2.91
C PHE A 75 5.37 5.04 -2.75
N VAL A 76 5.39 5.89 -3.77
CA VAL A 76 4.61 7.14 -3.85
C VAL A 76 3.32 6.94 -4.65
N LYS A 77 3.18 5.80 -5.35
CA LYS A 77 2.05 5.47 -6.23
C LYS A 77 1.60 4.04 -6.01
N SER A 78 0.34 3.76 -6.34
CA SER A 78 -0.16 2.38 -6.36
C SER A 78 0.65 1.55 -7.35
N GLN A 79 0.95 0.30 -6.97
CA GLN A 79 1.70 -0.62 -7.80
C GLN A 79 1.10 -2.02 -7.69
N ASP A 80 0.78 -2.59 -8.85
CA ASP A 80 0.52 -4.01 -8.98
C ASP A 80 1.83 -4.79 -9.09
N TRP A 81 1.91 -5.89 -8.36
CA TRP A 81 3.03 -6.82 -8.41
C TRP A 81 2.55 -8.22 -8.77
N ASP A 82 3.11 -8.73 -9.87
CA ASP A 82 2.91 -10.11 -10.31
C ASP A 82 3.96 -11.03 -9.65
N TYR A 83 3.47 -12.01 -8.91
CA TYR A 83 4.29 -13.02 -8.24
C TYR A 83 3.64 -14.41 -8.36
N ALA A 84 4.43 -15.44 -8.12
CA ALA A 84 3.96 -16.81 -7.96
C ALA A 84 4.13 -17.23 -6.50
N ILE A 85 3.22 -18.06 -6.01
CA ILE A 85 3.44 -18.84 -4.79
C ILE A 85 3.70 -20.27 -5.22
N THR A 86 4.84 -20.82 -4.82
CA THR A 86 5.10 -22.25 -4.98
C THR A 86 5.13 -22.92 -3.62
N TRP A 87 4.51 -24.09 -3.49
CA TRP A 87 4.49 -24.83 -2.23
C TRP A 87 4.71 -26.34 -2.45
N THR A 88 5.04 -27.02 -1.36
CA THR A 88 5.17 -28.48 -1.30
C THR A 88 4.34 -28.99 -0.14
N ASP A 89 3.48 -29.96 -0.42
CA ASP A 89 2.61 -30.58 0.57
C ASP A 89 3.26 -31.83 1.21
N THR A 90 2.69 -32.34 2.29
CA THR A 90 3.14 -33.55 2.97
C THR A 90 2.74 -34.83 2.23
N ARG A 91 1.74 -34.74 1.34
CA ARG A 91 1.15 -35.87 0.63
C ARG A 91 1.93 -36.22 -0.64
N SER A 92 2.73 -35.28 -1.15
CA SER A 92 3.45 -35.34 -2.40
C SER A 92 4.65 -34.39 -2.40
N THR A 93 5.78 -34.85 -2.94
CA THR A 93 6.93 -33.98 -3.23
C THR A 93 6.71 -33.12 -4.48
N THR A 94 5.53 -33.21 -5.11
CA THR A 94 5.15 -32.36 -6.24
C THR A 94 5.15 -30.90 -5.81
N LYS A 95 5.82 -30.08 -6.61
CA LYS A 95 5.81 -28.63 -6.45
C LYS A 95 4.59 -28.07 -7.15
N HIS A 96 3.72 -27.43 -6.39
CA HIS A 96 2.54 -26.74 -6.91
C HIS A 96 2.83 -25.25 -7.09
N MET A 97 2.03 -24.57 -7.91
CA MET A 97 2.20 -23.16 -8.22
C MET A 97 0.86 -22.46 -8.45
N ILE A 98 0.70 -21.28 -7.85
CA ILE A 98 -0.37 -20.32 -8.16
C ILE A 98 0.21 -18.95 -8.48
N ASP A 99 -0.55 -18.15 -9.23
CA ASP A 99 -0.14 -16.84 -9.72
C ASP A 99 -1.06 -15.71 -9.21
N PRO A 100 -1.11 -15.47 -7.89
CA PRO A 100 -1.90 -14.39 -7.34
C PRO A 100 -1.31 -13.03 -7.74
N LYS A 101 -2.15 -12.01 -7.64
CA LYS A 101 -1.75 -10.61 -7.81
C LYS A 101 -1.81 -9.91 -6.48
N ILE A 102 -0.97 -8.89 -6.28
CA ILE A 102 -1.11 -8.01 -5.12
C ILE A 102 -1.05 -6.56 -5.58
N THR A 103 -2.00 -5.77 -5.10
CA THR A 103 -2.07 -4.33 -5.36
C THR A 103 -1.64 -3.61 -4.10
N ILE A 104 -0.56 -2.85 -4.20
CA ILE A 104 -0.02 -2.06 -3.09
C ILE A 104 -0.48 -0.63 -3.27
N ASN A 105 -1.41 -0.17 -2.43
CA ASN A 105 -1.93 1.20 -2.49
C ASN A 105 -1.22 2.08 -1.45
N PRO A 106 -0.58 3.20 -1.84
CA PRO A 106 -0.18 4.18 -0.85
C PRO A 106 -1.45 4.74 -0.19
N VAL A 107 -1.47 4.82 1.13
CA VAL A 107 -2.50 5.62 1.79
C VAL A 107 -2.28 7.06 1.36
N ILE A 108 -3.25 7.58 0.62
CA ILE A 108 -3.42 9.03 0.44
C ILE A 108 -3.87 9.54 1.80
N GLY A 109 -2.90 9.67 2.71
CA GLY A 109 -3.12 10.16 4.04
C GLY A 109 -3.64 11.59 3.94
N SER A 110 -4.58 11.91 4.82
CA SER A 110 -5.15 13.22 5.12
C SER A 110 -4.13 14.37 5.27
N THR A 111 -2.82 14.12 5.23
CA THR A 111 -1.77 15.12 5.06
C THR A 111 -1.82 15.85 3.72
N SER A 112 -2.21 15.20 2.61
CA SER A 112 -2.44 15.90 1.34
C SER A 112 -3.64 16.85 1.43
N LEU A 113 -4.71 16.45 2.13
CA LEU A 113 -5.86 17.32 2.42
C LEU A 113 -5.49 18.46 3.38
N LEU A 114 -4.62 18.20 4.36
CA LEU A 114 -4.09 19.23 5.28
C LEU A 114 -3.21 20.25 4.55
N LEU A 115 -2.34 19.80 3.63
CA LEU A 115 -1.52 20.70 2.82
C LEU A 115 -2.38 21.53 1.84
N ILE A 116 -3.39 20.92 1.21
CA ILE A 116 -4.33 21.63 0.34
C ILE A 116 -5.16 22.66 1.14
N SER A 117 -5.64 22.29 2.33
CA SER A 117 -6.42 23.20 3.18
C SER A 117 -5.57 24.35 3.75
N VAL A 118 -4.31 24.09 4.13
CA VAL A 118 -3.36 25.16 4.54
C VAL A 118 -3.06 26.09 3.37
N ALA A 119 -2.83 25.57 2.16
CA ALA A 119 -2.60 26.40 0.99
C ALA A 119 -3.83 27.27 0.64
N LEU A 120 -5.05 26.72 0.74
CA LEU A 120 -6.29 27.47 0.55
C LEU A 120 -6.46 28.56 1.63
N ALA A 121 -6.18 28.24 2.89
CA ALA A 121 -6.25 29.19 4.00
C ALA A 121 -5.26 30.36 3.82
N VAL A 122 -4.00 30.08 3.50
CA VAL A 122 -2.98 31.12 3.23
C VAL A 122 -3.39 32.01 2.05
N THR A 123 -3.87 31.41 0.96
CA THR A 123 -4.33 32.17 -0.21
C THR A 123 -5.50 33.09 0.14
N SER A 124 -6.46 32.60 0.96
CA SER A 124 -7.60 33.40 1.42
C SER A 124 -7.18 34.59 2.29
N CYS A 125 -6.20 34.41 3.18
CA CYS A 125 -5.65 35.47 4.03
C CYS A 125 -4.95 36.56 3.21
N ILE A 126 -4.15 36.16 2.20
CA ILE A 126 -3.46 37.12 1.32
C ILE A 126 -4.47 37.95 0.54
N LEU A 127 -5.55 37.33 0.03
CA LEU A 127 -6.60 38.04 -0.69
C LEU A 127 -7.36 39.00 0.23
N ALA A 128 -7.69 38.58 1.47
CA ALA A 128 -8.37 39.42 2.44
C ALA A 128 -7.54 40.67 2.81
N VAL A 129 -6.23 40.53 2.99
CA VAL A 129 -5.33 41.66 3.26
C VAL A 129 -5.28 42.62 2.06
N LYS A 130 -5.18 42.11 0.84
CA LYS A 130 -5.21 42.93 -0.38
C LYS A 130 -6.52 43.71 -0.52
N VAL A 131 -7.66 43.06 -0.28
CA VAL A 131 -8.99 43.70 -0.33
C VAL A 131 -9.12 44.77 0.75
N SER A 132 -8.65 44.51 1.97
CA SER A 132 -8.67 45.49 3.08
C SER A 132 -7.85 46.74 2.73
N ASN A 133 -6.63 46.55 2.21
CA ASN A 133 -5.77 47.66 1.77
C ASN A 133 -6.38 48.46 0.62
N LEU A 134 -7.03 47.80 -0.34
CA LEU A 134 -7.73 48.46 -1.44
C LEU A 134 -8.92 49.30 -0.94
N ARG A 135 -9.72 48.76 -0.01
CA ARG A 135 -10.84 49.48 0.62
C ARG A 135 -10.36 50.72 1.38
N LYS A 136 -9.26 50.61 2.14
CA LYS A 136 -8.64 51.76 2.81
C LYS A 136 -8.19 52.83 1.81
N LYS A 137 -7.55 52.44 0.70
CA LYS A 137 -7.10 53.36 -0.35
C LYS A 137 -8.27 54.08 -1.04
N ILE A 138 -9.33 53.36 -1.38
CA ILE A 138 -10.55 53.95 -1.98
C ILE A 138 -11.21 54.95 -1.00
N THR A 139 -11.28 54.60 0.28
CA THR A 139 -11.88 55.48 1.32
C THR A 139 -11.06 56.75 1.51
N SER A 140 -9.73 56.64 1.54
CA SER A 140 -8.82 57.80 1.59
C SER A 140 -9.01 58.71 0.38
N LEU A 141 -9.06 58.15 -0.84
CA LEU A 141 -9.29 58.91 -2.07
C LEU A 141 -10.63 59.65 -2.05
N LYS A 142 -11.70 59.01 -1.59
CA LYS A 142 -13.03 59.65 -1.45
C LYS A 142 -13.01 60.82 -0.47
N ASN A 143 -12.24 60.73 0.62
CA ASN A 143 -12.14 61.79 1.62
C ASN A 143 -11.20 62.94 1.21
N THR A 144 -10.41 62.77 0.15
CA THR A 144 -9.48 63.80 -0.36
C THR A 144 -10.05 64.56 -1.58
N SER A 145 -11.25 64.19 -2.06
CA SER A 145 -11.95 64.83 -3.19
C SER A 145 -13.16 65.67 -2.75
N LEU A 146 -13.19 66.10 -1.49
CA LEU A 146 -14.10 67.09 -0.90
C LEU A 146 -13.29 68.31 -0.48
#